data_AF-A0A7W2AVW4-F1
#
_entry.id   AF-A0A7W2AVW4-F1
#
_cell.length_a   1.000
_cell.length_b   1.000
_cell.length_c   1.000
_cell.angle_alpha   90.00
_cell.angle_beta   90.00
_cell.angle_gamma   90.00
#
_symmetry.space_group_name_H-M   'P 1'
#
loop_
_entity.id
_entity.type
_entity.pdbx_description
1 polymer ?
#
loop_
_entity_poly.entity_id
_entity_poly.type
_entity_poly.pdbx_seq_one_letter_code
_entity_poly.pdbx_strand_id
1 'polypeptide(L)'
;YYGVTVEARDLGEHRISLFDREKEVASSSYRVVVPQLEYADPRMDEVRLKQVAASSGGTYHPARLAGELVDKIEVLEREVPISADREPLWDTRWVLLLFVLVLTVEWILRKVFRLP
;
A
#
# COMPACT_ATOMS: atom_id res chain seq x y z
N TYR A 1 -25.56 8.41 37.23
CA TYR A 1 -25.20 7.32 36.31
C TYR A 1 -23.69 7.25 36.25
N TYR A 2 -23.10 6.18 36.77
CA TYR A 2 -21.67 5.94 36.68
C TYR A 2 -21.44 5.01 35.49
N GLY A 3 -20.63 5.44 34.52
CA GLY A 3 -20.21 4.63 33.38
C GLY A 3 -18.71 4.40 33.47
N VAL A 4 -18.28 3.16 33.26
CA VAL A 4 -16.87 2.79 33.20
C VAL A 4 -16.65 2.11 31.86
N THR A 5 -15.67 2.60 31.10
CA THR A 5 -15.22 1.96 29.86
C THR A 5 -14.03 1.06 30.19
N VAL A 6 -14.15 -0.23 29.88
CA VAL A 6 -13.07 -1.20 30.06
C VAL A 6 -12.69 -1.71 28.67
N GLU A 7 -11.39 -1.60 28.35
CA GLU A 7 -10.82 -2.13 27.11
C GLU A 7 -10.06 -3.42 27.44
N ALA A 8 -10.46 -4.51 26.81
CA ALA A 8 -9.79 -5.79 26.96
C ALA A 8 -8.63 -5.89 25.97
N ARG A 9 -7.40 -6.03 26.47
CA ARG A 9 -6.19 -6.12 25.63
C ARG A 9 -5.88 -7.54 25.16
N ASP A 10 -6.34 -8.53 25.91
CA ASP A 10 -6.05 -9.95 25.66
C ASP A 10 -7.32 -10.74 25.35
N LEU A 11 -7.14 -11.79 24.54
CA LEU A 11 -8.19 -12.76 24.23
C LEU A 11 -8.44 -13.69 25.42
N GLY A 12 -9.67 -14.18 25.56
CA GLY A 12 -10.03 -15.16 26.59
C GLY A 12 -11.19 -14.71 27.48
N GLU A 13 -11.35 -15.41 28.60
CA GLU A 13 -12.37 -15.08 29.59
C GLU A 13 -11.87 -14.00 30.55
N HIS A 14 -12.69 -12.98 30.71
CA HIS A 14 -12.44 -11.87 31.61
C HIS A 14 -13.60 -11.74 32.58
N ARG A 15 -13.28 -11.40 33.83
CA ARG A 15 -14.26 -11.14 34.88
C ARG A 15 -14.09 -9.70 35.36
N ILE A 16 -15.19 -8.96 35.37
CA ILE A 16 -15.26 -7.63 35.97
C ILE A 16 -16.01 -7.79 37.28
N SER A 17 -15.39 -7.35 38.37
CA SER A 17 -15.97 -7.32 39.72
C SER A 17 -15.99 -5.89 40.23
N LEU A 18 -17.12 -5.47 40.78
CA LEU A 18 -17.31 -4.21 41.47
C LEU A 18 -17.19 -4.45 42.97
N PHE A 19 -16.34 -3.70 43.64
CA PHE A 19 -16.16 -3.77 45.10
C PHE A 19 -16.65 -2.49 45.76
N ASP A 20 -17.39 -2.61 46.86
CA ASP A 20 -17.69 -1.50 47.76
C ASP A 20 -17.00 -1.74 49.11
N ARG A 21 -16.09 -0.83 49.45
CA ARG A 21 -15.16 -0.86 50.61
C ARG A 21 -14.25 -2.09 50.65
N GLU A 22 -14.82 -3.29 50.82
CA GLU A 22 -14.12 -4.58 50.80
C GLU A 22 -15.03 -5.75 50.35
N LYS A 23 -16.29 -5.49 50.01
CA LYS A 23 -17.25 -6.52 49.56
C LYS A 23 -17.46 -6.44 48.07
N GLU A 24 -17.34 -7.57 47.38
CA GLU A 24 -17.77 -7.70 46.00
C GLU A 24 -19.31 -7.52 45.95
N VAL A 25 -19.76 -6.47 45.28
CA VAL A 25 -21.18 -6.11 45.18
C VAL A 25 -21.81 -6.58 43.86
N ALA A 26 -20.99 -6.78 42.82
CA ALA A 26 -21.44 -7.31 41.55
C ALA A 26 -20.27 -7.89 40.76
N SER A 27 -20.52 -8.94 39.98
CA SER A 27 -19.60 -9.35 38.92
C SER A 27 -20.30 -9.78 37.65
N SER A 28 -19.58 -9.64 36.54
CA SER A 28 -19.99 -10.07 35.21
C SER A 28 -18.79 -10.67 34.50
N SER A 29 -19.00 -11.77 33.78
CA SER A 29 -17.99 -12.38 32.91
C SER A 29 -18.28 -12.03 31.45
N TYR A 30 -17.23 -11.79 30.69
CA TYR A 30 -17.30 -11.63 29.25
C TYR A 30 -16.14 -12.38 28.59
N ARG A 31 -16.37 -12.91 27.39
CA ARG A 31 -15.36 -13.64 26.63
C ARG A 31 -14.99 -12.85 25.40
N VAL A 32 -13.71 -12.54 25.25
CA VAL A 32 -13.15 -11.88 24.07
C VAL A 32 -12.60 -12.96 23.17
N VAL A 33 -13.21 -13.11 22.00
CA VAL A 33 -12.80 -14.05 20.97
C VAL A 33 -12.45 -13.27 19.71
N VAL A 34 -11.44 -13.74 18.96
CA VAL A 34 -11.22 -13.23 17.61
C VAL A 34 -12.38 -13.73 16.75
N PRO A 35 -13.17 -12.85 16.11
CA PRO A 35 -14.14 -13.28 15.14
C PRO A 35 -13.38 -13.95 13.98
N GLN A 36 -13.55 -15.26 13.82
CA GLN A 36 -13.00 -16.02 12.70
C GLN A 36 -13.83 -15.76 11.44
N LEU A 37 -13.87 -14.50 11.01
CA LEU A 37 -14.71 -14.06 9.89
C LEU A 37 -14.37 -14.80 8.59
N GLU A 38 -13.09 -15.14 8.41
CA GLU A 38 -12.59 -15.93 7.27
C GLU A 38 -13.12 -17.37 7.25
N TYR A 39 -13.47 -17.94 8.39
CA TYR A 39 -14.06 -19.29 8.50
C TYR A 39 -15.59 -19.28 8.51
N ALA A 40 -16.21 -18.13 8.75
CA ALA A 40 -17.67 -17.99 8.84
C ALA A 40 -18.35 -18.09 7.46
N ASP A 41 -17.70 -17.60 6.40
CA ASP A 41 -18.13 -17.81 5.02
C ASP A 41 -16.93 -18.09 4.11
N PRO A 42 -16.56 -19.37 3.89
CA PRO A 42 -15.45 -19.73 3.01
C PRO A 42 -15.81 -19.61 1.52
N ARG A 43 -17.01 -19.12 1.18
CA ARG A 43 -17.44 -18.99 -0.20
C ARG A 43 -16.89 -17.72 -0.82
N MET A 44 -16.62 -17.81 -2.12
CA MET A 44 -16.25 -16.66 -2.93
C MET A 44 -17.42 -15.67 -2.99
N ASP A 45 -17.20 -14.42 -2.56
CA ASP A 45 -18.19 -13.35 -2.69
C ASP A 45 -18.22 -12.83 -4.14
N GLU A 46 -18.97 -13.52 -4.99
CA GLU A 46 -19.15 -13.17 -6.39
C GLU A 46 -19.73 -11.76 -6.59
N VAL A 47 -20.54 -11.28 -5.64
CA VAL A 47 -21.17 -9.97 -5.74
C VAL A 47 -20.13 -8.87 -5.62
N ARG A 48 -19.27 -8.96 -4.60
CA ARG A 48 -18.15 -8.02 -4.43
C ARG A 48 -17.18 -8.07 -5.59
N LEU A 49 -16.86 -9.26 -6.08
CA LEU A 49 -15.94 -9.41 -7.22
C LEU A 49 -16.49 -8.77 -8.50
N LYS A 50 -17.81 -8.90 -8.76
CA LYS A 50 -18.47 -8.20 -9.89
C LYS A 50 -18.47 -6.68 -9.71
N GLN A 51 -18.68 -6.19 -8.48
CA GLN A 51 -18.62 -4.76 -8.20
C GLN A 51 -17.22 -4.17 -8.42
N VAL A 52 -16.17 -4.88 -7.99
CA VAL A 52 -14.78 -4.48 -8.21
C VAL A 52 -14.41 -4.50 -9.70
N ALA A 53 -14.86 -5.52 -10.45
CA ALA A 53 -14.67 -5.55 -11.90
C ALA A 53 -15.34 -4.35 -12.58
N ALA A 54 -16.61 -4.07 -12.23
CA ALA A 54 -17.34 -2.94 -12.79
C ALA A 54 -16.71 -1.57 -12.46
N SER A 55 -16.17 -1.38 -11.24
CA SER A 55 -15.54 -0.11 -10.85
C SER A 55 -14.17 0.12 -11.49
N SER A 56 -13.46 -0.96 -11.82
CA SER A 56 -12.15 -0.93 -12.50
C SER A 56 -12.26 -0.86 -14.02
N GLY A 57 -13.48 -0.94 -14.58
CA GLY A 57 -13.70 -0.99 -16.03
C GLY A 57 -13.41 -2.36 -16.64
N GLY A 58 -13.26 -3.41 -15.83
CA GLY A 58 -13.05 -4.79 -16.26
C GLY A 58 -14.32 -5.65 -16.20
N THR A 59 -14.18 -6.91 -16.60
CA THR A 59 -15.26 -7.90 -16.58
C THR A 59 -14.96 -9.02 -15.60
N TYR A 60 -15.97 -9.44 -14.82
CA TYR A 60 -15.85 -10.58 -13.94
C TYR A 60 -16.01 -11.89 -14.71
N HIS A 61 -15.03 -12.80 -14.59
CA HIS A 61 -15.08 -14.14 -15.16
C HIS A 61 -14.96 -15.19 -14.04
N PRO A 62 -15.89 -16.17 -13.96
CA PRO A 62 -15.79 -17.29 -13.03
C PRO A 62 -14.50 -18.10 -13.25
N ALA A 63 -13.87 -18.57 -12.17
CA ALA A 63 -12.60 -19.32 -12.25
C ALA A 63 -12.68 -20.58 -13.14
N ARG A 64 -13.85 -21.21 -13.25
CA ARG A 64 -14.09 -22.35 -14.15
C ARG A 64 -13.88 -21.98 -15.63
N LEU A 65 -14.13 -20.73 -15.99
CA LEU A 65 -14.02 -20.21 -17.36
C LEU A 65 -12.67 -19.53 -17.60
N ALA A 66 -11.71 -19.65 -16.67
CA ALA A 66 -10.38 -19.07 -16.81
C ALA A 66 -9.63 -19.60 -18.06
N GLY A 67 -9.89 -20.84 -18.47
CA GLY A 67 -9.30 -21.41 -19.69
C GLY A 67 -9.76 -20.70 -20.97
N GLU A 68 -11.00 -20.21 -21.02
CA GLU A 68 -11.54 -19.45 -22.15
C GLU A 68 -11.14 -17.96 -22.12
N LEU A 69 -10.57 -17.51 -21.01
CA LEU A 69 -10.15 -16.12 -20.85
C LEU A 69 -8.95 -15.81 -21.75
N VAL A 70 -8.08 -16.80 -21.98
CA VAL A 70 -6.91 -16.67 -22.86
C VAL A 70 -7.33 -16.26 -24.28
N ASP A 71 -8.44 -16.80 -24.79
CA ASP A 71 -8.95 -16.50 -26.13
C ASP A 71 -9.72 -15.16 -26.20
N LYS A 72 -10.18 -14.65 -25.05
CA LYS A 72 -10.96 -13.40 -24.93
C LYS A 72 -10.11 -12.20 -24.49
N ILE A 73 -8.91 -12.45 -23.97
CA ILE A 73 -7.90 -11.42 -23.81
C ILE A 73 -7.49 -11.06 -25.23
N GLU A 74 -8.08 -10.00 -25.74
CA GLU A 74 -7.56 -9.31 -26.91
C GLU A 74 -6.11 -8.99 -26.53
N VAL A 75 -5.16 -9.69 -27.16
CA VAL A 75 -3.75 -9.36 -27.05
C VAL A 75 -3.70 -7.95 -27.61
N LEU A 76 -3.77 -6.96 -26.73
CA LEU A 76 -3.27 -5.64 -27.05
C LEU A 76 -1.79 -5.88 -27.28
N GLU A 77 -1.46 -6.19 -28.54
CA GLU A 77 -0.18 -5.98 -29.17
C GLU A 77 0.08 -4.46 -29.24
N ARG A 78 -0.18 -3.76 -28.12
CA ARG A 78 0.71 -2.70 -27.73
C ARG A 78 1.98 -3.43 -27.35
N GLU A 79 2.86 -3.57 -28.33
CA GLU A 79 4.22 -3.11 -28.12
C GLU A 79 4.08 -1.77 -27.40
N VAL A 80 4.11 -1.78 -26.07
CA VAL A 80 4.56 -0.62 -25.34
C VAL A 80 6.01 -0.58 -25.79
N PRO A 81 6.40 0.32 -26.73
CA PRO A 81 7.81 0.42 -26.98
C PRO A 81 8.37 0.78 -25.61
N ILE A 82 9.25 -0.07 -25.11
CA ILE A 82 10.08 0.30 -23.97
C ILE A 82 11.06 1.33 -24.54
N SER A 83 10.55 2.45 -25.06
CA SER A 83 11.26 3.70 -25.28
C SER A 83 11.44 4.34 -23.90
N ALA A 84 11.99 3.56 -22.97
CA ALA A 84 12.92 4.10 -22.01
C ALA A 84 14.30 3.97 -22.66
N ASP A 85 14.45 4.52 -23.87
CA ASP A 85 15.71 5.16 -24.23
C ASP A 85 15.85 6.32 -23.25
N ARG A 86 16.28 5.99 -22.04
CA ARG A 86 16.63 6.93 -20.99
C ARG A 86 17.96 7.50 -21.46
N GLU A 87 17.89 8.32 -22.51
CA GLU A 87 19.01 9.06 -23.04
C GLU A 87 19.62 9.79 -21.84
N PRO A 88 20.86 9.44 -21.47
CA PRO A 88 21.44 10.05 -20.31
C PRO A 88 21.58 11.54 -20.58
N LEU A 89 21.04 12.38 -19.69
CA LEU A 89 21.15 13.85 -19.81
C LEU A 89 22.62 14.33 -19.90
N TRP A 90 23.57 13.48 -19.48
CA TRP A 90 25.00 13.72 -19.59
C TRP A 90 25.58 13.48 -20.98
N ASP A 91 24.88 12.78 -21.89
CA ASP A 91 25.31 12.49 -23.26
C ASP A 91 24.95 13.62 -24.24
N THR A 92 24.96 14.86 -23.76
CA THR A 92 24.76 16.05 -24.58
C THR A 92 26.02 16.88 -24.59
N ARG A 93 26.56 17.18 -25.78
CA ARG A 93 27.77 18.01 -26.00
C ARG A 93 27.73 19.34 -25.25
N TRP A 94 26.54 19.90 -25.03
CA TRP A 94 26.32 21.14 -24.28
C TRP A 94 26.65 21.04 -22.79
N VAL A 95 26.35 19.90 -22.15
CA VAL A 95 26.65 19.68 -20.72
C VAL A 95 28.16 19.62 -20.50
N LEU A 96 28.89 18.98 -21.42
CA LEU A 96 30.35 18.98 -21.42
C LEU A 96 30.93 20.39 -21.61
N LEU A 97 30.40 21.16 -22.56
CA LEU A 97 30.83 22.55 -22.78
C LEU A 97 30.59 23.43 -21.55
N LEU A 98 29.43 23.28 -20.89
CA LEU A 98 29.12 24.00 -19.66
C LEU A 98 30.12 23.64 -18.54
N PHE A 99 30.43 22.35 -18.39
CA PHE A 99 31.37 21.89 -17.37
C PHE A 99 32.78 22.46 -17.60
N VAL A 100 33.27 22.43 -18.85
CA VAL A 100 34.55 23.05 -19.24
C VAL A 100 34.52 24.57 -19.04
N LEU A 101 33.41 25.23 -19.38
CA LEU A 101 33.25 26.67 -19.16
C LEU A 101 33.37 27.01 -17.67
N VAL A 102 32.66 26.30 -16.79
CA VAL A 102 32.71 26.55 -15.35
C VAL A 102 34.14 26.35 -14.82
N LEU A 103 34.82 25.27 -15.22
CA LEU A 103 36.21 25.00 -14.82
C LEU A 103 37.19 26.05 -15.35
N THR A 104 37.04 26.49 -16.59
CA THR A 104 37.90 27.51 -17.18
C THR A 104 37.67 28.87 -16.53
N VAL A 105 36.41 29.25 -16.26
CA VAL A 105 36.07 30.47 -15.53
C VAL A 105 36.64 30.41 -14.12
N GLU A 106 36.49 29.30 -13.41
CA GLU A 106 37.08 29.10 -12.08
C GLU A 106 38.61 29.27 -12.12
N TRP A 107 39.29 28.64 -13.08
CA TRP A 107 40.74 28.75 -13.24
C TRP A 107 41.17 30.19 -13.54
N ILE A 108 40.46 30.89 -14.43
CA ILE A 108 40.72 32.31 -14.72
C ILE A 108 40.52 33.14 -13.46
N LEU A 109 39.43 32.92 -12.73
CA LEU A 109 39.14 33.64 -11.50
C LEU A 109 40.24 33.39 -10.45
N ARG A 110 40.68 32.14 -10.27
CA ARG A 110 41.80 31.78 -9.39
C ARG A 110 43.09 32.49 -9.82
N LYS A 111 43.37 32.55 -11.12
CA LYS A 111 44.57 33.18 -11.66
C LYS A 111 44.57 34.70 -11.50
N VAL A 112 43.43 35.34 -11.73
CA VAL A 112 43.27 36.81 -11.64
C VAL A 112 43.23 37.28 -10.20
N PHE A 113 42.52 36.57 -9.32
CA PHE A 113 42.34 36.95 -7.93
C PHE A 113 43.43 36.39 -6.98
N ARG A 114 44.40 35.60 -7.50
CA ARG A 114 45.44 34.90 -6.70
C ARG A 114 44.87 34.20 -5.46
N LEU A 115 43.68 33.60 -5.63
CA LEU A 115 43.10 32.74 -4.61
C LEU A 115 43.97 31.47 -4.50
N PRO A 116 44.26 30.97 -3.29
CA PRO A 116 45.10 29.78 -3.10
C PRO A 116 44.52 28.53 -3.79
#